data_AF-A0A7Y8C4U9-F1
#
_entry.id   AF-A0A7Y8C4U9-F1
#
_cell.length_a   1.000
_cell.length_b   1.000
_cell.length_c   1.000
_cell.angle_alpha   90.00
_cell.angle_beta   90.00
_cell.angle_gamma   90.00
#
_symmetry.space_group_name_H-M   'P 1'
#
loop_
_entity.id
_entity.type
_entity.pdbx_description
1 polymer ?
#
loop_
_entity_poly.entity_id
_entity_poly.type
_entity_poly.pdbx_seq_one_letter_code
_entity_poly.pdbx_strand_id
1 'polypeptide(L)'
;MARPVPPLRLIMLLAGLMLSVGLPARAASFDCQKASTAVEQAICTHPELSELDSTLGVHYSRAMAKLAPDQRDALRSGQRTWLHTRNACAAEPDKLADCLQPLLSQRVVEVGKLTQPDTAALDAVIASIPYHPAEAAEGLRRYPKSELAAAWRVYLHRFEPASGVTQEEADASRQQVLKALADDDFPRSVFNDMESDPSVSRDRVELTLLRMMIERAEYAFFADQRAYVHCFVFSRQGEVAYEAFGSLYGSTRDTFAPICEPQGNLFEQSPWKQLSSSFNEALSKASGNAGTIRFASYADWHLMALRATTSPRDFLKAPVAQAGDPEQAVSHWTDDKAWPEKQRQLAMAAVEPARQVTSTWLQRERGLSATEAQQAAREIVRQWISQRLDFISENSGGE
;
A
#
# COMPACT_ATOMS: atom_id res chain seq x y z
N MET A 1 -79.68 -0.87 -7.71
CA MET A 1 -79.13 -1.73 -6.65
C MET A 1 -77.83 -1.12 -6.16
N ALA A 2 -77.65 -1.21 -4.84
CA ALA A 2 -76.62 -0.65 -3.96
C ALA A 2 -75.18 -0.43 -4.49
N ARG A 3 -74.59 0.71 -4.08
CA ARG A 3 -73.16 0.88 -3.72
C ARG A 3 -72.85 0.03 -2.46
N PRO A 4 -71.63 -0.50 -2.23
CA PRO A 4 -70.47 0.34 -1.92
C PRO A 4 -69.08 -0.15 -2.37
N VAL A 5 -68.15 0.80 -2.37
CA VAL A 5 -66.69 0.67 -2.55
C VAL A 5 -66.05 0.32 -1.20
N PRO A 6 -65.12 -0.65 -1.10
CA PRO A 6 -64.26 -0.79 0.08
C PRO A 6 -62.92 -0.02 -0.10
N PRO A 7 -62.40 0.60 0.96
CA PRO A 7 -61.17 1.37 0.91
C PRO A 7 -59.91 0.50 0.91
N LEU A 8 -58.91 1.06 0.24
CA LEU A 8 -57.55 0.57 0.06
C LEU A 8 -56.87 0.29 1.40
N ARG A 9 -56.22 -0.88 1.48
CA ARG A 9 -55.50 -1.41 2.64
C ARG A 9 -54.42 -0.44 3.13
N LEU A 10 -54.52 -0.06 4.41
CA LEU A 10 -53.44 0.50 5.21
C LEU A 10 -52.52 -0.64 5.65
N ILE A 11 -51.35 -0.77 5.04
CA ILE A 11 -50.21 -1.55 5.58
C ILE A 11 -48.99 -0.64 5.46
N MET A 12 -48.76 0.18 6.49
CA MET A 12 -47.52 0.92 6.69
C MET A 12 -46.46 0.00 7.32
N LEU A 13 -45.37 -0.19 6.59
CA LEU A 13 -43.97 -0.25 7.04
C LEU A 13 -43.68 -0.98 8.37
N LEU A 14 -43.42 -2.30 8.29
CA LEU A 14 -42.34 -2.89 9.08
C LEU A 14 -41.02 -2.53 8.37
N ALA A 15 -40.41 -1.41 8.75
CA ALA A 15 -39.02 -1.14 8.42
C ALA A 15 -38.18 -2.13 9.23
N GLY A 16 -37.60 -3.10 8.53
CA GLY A 16 -36.71 -4.11 9.09
C GLY A 16 -35.54 -3.45 9.81
N LEU A 17 -35.42 -3.77 11.10
CA LEU A 17 -34.23 -3.56 11.89
C LEU A 17 -33.11 -4.41 11.26
N MET A 18 -32.39 -3.84 10.30
CA MET A 18 -31.10 -4.36 9.82
C MET A 18 -30.09 -4.17 10.97
N LEU A 19 -30.04 -5.16 11.86
CA LEU A 19 -28.90 -5.36 12.74
C LEU A 19 -27.71 -5.72 11.83
N SER A 20 -26.97 -4.71 11.40
CA SER A 20 -25.63 -4.87 10.85
C SER A 20 -24.74 -5.40 11.98
N VAL A 21 -24.69 -6.72 12.12
CA VAL A 21 -23.67 -7.41 12.90
C VAL A 21 -22.36 -7.23 12.14
N GLY A 22 -21.68 -6.12 12.43
CA GLY A 22 -20.30 -5.93 11.99
C GLY A 22 -19.45 -7.05 12.57
N LEU A 23 -18.70 -7.72 11.70
CA LEU A 23 -17.59 -8.59 12.11
C LEU A 23 -16.69 -7.83 13.09
N PRO A 24 -16.07 -8.50 14.08
CA PRO A 24 -15.14 -7.83 14.98
C PRO A 24 -13.93 -7.36 14.16
N ALA A 25 -13.94 -6.09 13.77
CA ALA A 25 -12.74 -5.45 13.25
C ALA A 25 -11.75 -5.38 14.43
N ARG A 26 -10.68 -6.16 14.35
CA ARG A 26 -9.45 -5.92 15.13
C ARG A 26 -8.80 -4.62 14.64
N ALA A 27 -9.52 -3.52 14.80
CA ALA A 27 -9.02 -2.18 14.68
C ALA A 27 -8.31 -1.88 16.01
N ALA A 28 -7.08 -1.37 15.98
CA ALA A 28 -6.21 -1.12 17.12
C ALA A 28 -5.60 -2.37 17.78
N SER A 29 -4.59 -2.16 18.64
CA SER A 29 -3.91 -3.24 19.38
C SER A 29 -4.76 -3.88 20.48
N PHE A 30 -6.04 -3.51 20.58
CA PHE A 30 -7.00 -3.96 21.57
C PHE A 30 -8.39 -4.14 20.94
N ASP A 31 -9.32 -4.74 21.70
CA ASP A 31 -10.69 -4.98 21.26
C ASP A 31 -11.51 -3.68 21.32
N CYS A 32 -11.80 -3.09 20.15
CA CYS A 32 -12.56 -1.84 20.06
C CYS A 32 -13.96 -1.90 20.66
N GLN A 33 -14.57 -3.08 20.81
CA GLN A 33 -15.86 -3.22 21.49
C GLN A 33 -15.73 -3.01 23.01
N LYS A 34 -14.51 -3.10 23.55
CA LYS A 34 -14.19 -2.86 24.95
C LYS A 34 -13.58 -1.48 25.20
N ALA A 35 -13.52 -0.63 24.17
CA ALA A 35 -13.05 0.74 24.30
C ALA A 35 -13.90 1.51 25.33
N SER A 36 -13.26 1.95 26.42
CA SER A 36 -13.91 2.53 27.59
C SER A 36 -13.51 3.99 27.82
N THR A 37 -12.39 4.42 27.26
CA THR A 37 -11.89 5.79 27.36
C THR A 37 -12.10 6.57 26.07
N ALA A 38 -12.17 7.90 26.15
CA ALA A 38 -12.26 8.77 24.97
C ALA A 38 -11.10 8.52 23.99
N VAL A 39 -9.90 8.25 24.51
CA VAL A 39 -8.71 7.93 23.71
C VAL A 39 -8.87 6.61 22.97
N GLU A 40 -9.31 5.55 23.66
CA GLU A 40 -9.57 4.25 23.02
C GLU A 40 -10.66 4.36 21.94
N GLN A 41 -11.73 5.09 22.23
CA GLN A 41 -12.81 5.34 21.25
C GLN A 41 -12.31 6.13 20.04
N ALA A 42 -11.47 7.15 20.24
CA ALA A 42 -10.86 7.90 19.15
C ALA A 42 -9.96 7.00 18.29
N ILE A 43 -9.09 6.20 18.90
CA ILE A 43 -8.25 5.22 18.20
C ILE A 43 -9.12 4.24 17.38
N CYS A 44 -10.24 3.77 17.93
CA CYS A 44 -11.13 2.84 17.24
C CYS A 44 -11.94 3.44 16.10
N THR A 45 -12.28 4.72 16.19
CA THR A 45 -13.14 5.41 15.21
C THR A 45 -12.35 6.10 14.10
N HIS A 46 -11.05 6.30 14.29
CA HIS A 46 -10.17 6.95 13.33
C HIS A 46 -9.20 5.91 12.75
N PRO A 47 -9.39 5.49 11.48
CA PRO A 47 -8.58 4.42 10.88
C PRO A 47 -7.07 4.66 10.96
N GLU A 48 -6.64 5.91 10.81
CA GLU A 48 -5.22 6.28 10.88
C GLU A 48 -4.63 6.10 12.29
N LEU A 49 -5.39 6.43 13.34
CA LEU A 49 -4.95 6.23 14.73
C LEU A 49 -4.98 4.74 15.11
N SER A 50 -6.00 4.03 14.64
CA SER A 50 -6.14 2.58 14.79
C SER A 50 -4.91 1.85 14.26
N GLU A 51 -4.45 2.21 13.07
CA GLU A 51 -3.29 1.61 12.44
C GLU A 51 -2.00 1.93 13.21
N LEU A 52 -1.80 3.19 13.60
CA LEU A 52 -0.63 3.57 14.41
C LEU A 52 -0.56 2.81 15.74
N ASP A 53 -1.71 2.59 16.39
CA ASP A 53 -1.79 1.82 17.65
C ASP A 53 -1.53 0.33 17.43
N SER A 54 -2.12 -0.28 16.40
CA SER A 54 -1.84 -1.67 16.00
C SER A 54 -0.36 -1.89 15.71
N THR A 55 0.23 -0.99 14.92
CA THR A 55 1.65 -0.98 14.56
C THR A 55 2.53 -0.90 15.80
N LEU A 56 2.26 0.05 16.70
CA LEU A 56 2.97 0.18 17.97
C LEU A 56 2.89 -1.12 18.80
N GLY A 57 1.73 -1.78 18.82
CA GLY A 57 1.53 -3.06 19.49
C GLY A 57 2.41 -4.19 18.92
N VAL A 58 2.53 -4.28 17.60
CA VAL A 58 3.42 -5.23 16.90
C VAL A 58 4.88 -4.97 17.27
N HIS A 59 5.33 -3.72 17.15
CA HIS A 59 6.68 -3.29 17.49
C HIS A 59 7.04 -3.58 18.95
N TYR A 60 6.14 -3.24 19.87
CA TYR A 60 6.32 -3.50 21.30
C TYR A 60 6.45 -5.01 21.56
N SER A 61 5.57 -5.83 20.98
CA SER A 61 5.62 -7.28 21.15
C SER A 61 6.94 -7.89 20.62
N ARG A 62 7.40 -7.42 19.46
CA ARG A 62 8.69 -7.83 18.86
C ARG A 62 9.87 -7.43 19.74
N ALA A 63 9.90 -6.19 20.22
CA ALA A 63 10.96 -5.71 21.11
C ALA A 63 10.97 -6.51 22.43
N MET A 64 9.80 -6.80 23.01
CA MET A 64 9.68 -7.63 24.20
C MET A 64 10.14 -9.08 23.99
N ALA A 65 10.07 -9.62 22.77
CA ALA A 65 10.58 -10.96 22.47
C ALA A 65 12.11 -11.00 22.26
N LYS A 66 12.72 -9.90 21.83
CA LYS A 66 14.13 -9.84 21.41
C LYS A 66 15.09 -9.24 22.44
N LEU A 67 14.65 -8.22 23.15
CA LEU A 67 15.50 -7.45 24.06
C LEU A 67 15.98 -8.31 25.25
N ALA A 68 17.16 -7.97 25.77
CA ALA A 68 17.68 -8.54 27.02
C ALA A 68 16.75 -8.21 28.21
N PRO A 69 16.76 -8.99 29.30
CA PRO A 69 15.82 -8.80 30.42
C PRO A 69 15.75 -7.37 30.97
N ASP A 70 16.89 -6.72 31.16
CA ASP A 70 17.01 -5.33 31.63
C ASP A 70 16.39 -4.32 30.65
N GLN A 71 16.64 -4.50 29.35
CA GLN A 71 16.06 -3.66 28.29
C GLN A 71 14.55 -3.86 28.15
N ARG A 72 14.04 -5.09 28.37
CA ARG A 72 12.59 -5.36 28.40
C ARG A 72 11.90 -4.67 29.55
N ASP A 73 12.51 -4.69 30.73
CA ASP A 73 11.94 -4.03 31.91
C ASP A 73 11.94 -2.50 31.74
N ALA A 74 13.02 -1.95 31.15
CA ALA A 74 13.07 -0.54 30.77
C ALA A 74 11.98 -0.17 29.74
N LEU A 75 11.80 -0.97 28.68
CA LEU A 75 10.75 -0.75 27.68
C LEU A 75 9.35 -0.84 28.30
N ARG A 76 9.08 -1.85 29.12
CA ARG A 76 7.78 -2.01 29.81
C ARG A 76 7.48 -0.80 30.70
N SER A 77 8.45 -0.35 31.49
CA SER A 77 8.27 0.83 32.34
C SER A 77 8.06 2.10 31.51
N GLY A 78 8.85 2.29 30.46
CA GLY A 78 8.71 3.43 29.56
C GLY A 78 7.36 3.45 28.85
N GLN A 79 6.83 2.29 28.44
CA GLN A 79 5.54 2.19 27.79
C GLN A 79 4.39 2.58 28.74
N ARG A 80 4.45 2.16 30.02
CA ARG A 80 3.47 2.58 31.04
C ARG A 80 3.47 4.10 31.22
N THR A 81 4.65 4.70 31.33
CA THR A 81 4.79 6.16 31.44
C THR A 81 4.22 6.86 30.20
N TRP A 82 4.58 6.38 29.00
CA TRP A 82 4.10 6.95 27.75
C TRP A 82 2.58 6.87 27.59
N LEU A 83 1.93 5.80 28.06
CA LEU A 83 0.47 5.69 28.06
C LEU A 83 -0.20 6.81 28.87
N HIS A 84 0.43 7.28 29.96
CA HIS A 84 -0.06 8.46 30.69
C HIS A 84 0.02 9.74 29.85
N THR A 85 1.12 9.94 29.11
CA THR A 85 1.27 11.07 28.17
C THR A 85 0.24 11.01 27.05
N ARG A 86 0.06 9.84 26.41
CA ARG A 86 -0.97 9.64 25.39
C ARG A 86 -2.38 9.95 25.93
N ASN A 87 -2.68 9.46 27.13
CA ASN A 87 -4.01 9.63 27.70
C ASN A 87 -4.31 11.07 28.14
N ALA A 88 -3.28 11.92 28.32
CA ALA A 88 -3.47 13.34 28.60
C ALA A 88 -4.15 14.11 27.45
N CYS A 89 -4.11 13.59 26.21
CA CYS A 89 -4.87 14.15 25.09
C CYS A 89 -6.38 14.24 25.33
N ALA A 90 -6.93 13.42 26.24
CA ALA A 90 -8.34 13.49 26.61
C ALA A 90 -8.75 14.83 27.26
N ALA A 91 -7.79 15.69 27.64
CA ALA A 91 -8.06 17.03 28.17
C ALA A 91 -8.67 18.00 27.13
N GLU A 92 -8.47 17.76 25.83
CA GLU A 92 -9.04 18.56 24.73
C GLU A 92 -9.81 17.65 23.75
N PRO A 93 -11.04 17.22 24.06
CA PRO A 93 -11.79 16.25 23.26
C PRO A 93 -11.97 16.64 21.79
N ASP A 94 -12.16 17.93 21.50
CA ASP A 94 -12.37 18.44 20.14
C ASP A 94 -11.12 18.34 19.25
N LYS A 95 -9.94 18.13 19.83
CA LYS A 95 -8.65 17.97 19.12
C LYS A 95 -7.99 16.63 19.42
N LEU A 96 -8.77 15.66 19.88
CA LEU A 96 -8.25 14.41 20.42
C LEU A 96 -7.43 13.64 19.37
N ALA A 97 -7.92 13.56 18.13
CA ALA A 97 -7.19 12.90 17.04
C ALA A 97 -5.87 13.62 16.70
N ASP A 98 -5.91 14.95 16.57
CA ASP A 98 -4.75 15.80 16.28
C ASP A 98 -3.67 15.69 17.38
N CYS A 99 -4.07 15.49 18.64
CA CYS A 99 -3.14 15.27 19.74
C CYS A 99 -2.56 13.85 19.74
N LEU A 100 -3.38 12.83 19.44
CA LEU A 100 -2.97 11.42 19.48
C LEU A 100 -2.03 11.04 18.34
N GLN A 101 -2.29 11.53 17.13
CA GLN A 101 -1.53 11.17 15.92
C GLN A 101 -0.01 11.36 16.07
N PRO A 102 0.52 12.56 16.45
CA PRO A 102 1.96 12.76 16.59
C PRO A 102 2.58 11.91 17.70
N LEU A 103 1.87 11.70 18.82
CA LEU A 103 2.36 10.88 19.94
C LEU A 103 2.47 9.40 19.56
N LEU A 104 1.46 8.86 18.89
CA LEU A 104 1.45 7.49 18.39
C LEU A 104 2.56 7.29 17.35
N SER A 105 2.63 8.17 16.36
CA SER A 105 3.66 8.13 15.31
C SER A 105 5.08 8.18 15.87
N GLN A 106 5.37 9.12 16.78
CA GLN A 106 6.67 9.21 17.43
C GLN A 106 6.99 7.94 18.21
N ARG A 107 6.01 7.37 18.92
CA ARG A 107 6.25 6.19 19.75
C ARG A 107 6.52 4.94 18.94
N VAL A 108 5.84 4.76 17.80
CA VAL A 108 6.15 3.70 16.84
C VAL A 108 7.63 3.76 16.48
N VAL A 109 8.14 4.93 16.08
CA VAL A 109 9.56 5.14 15.73
C VAL A 109 10.50 4.80 16.90
N GLU A 110 10.21 5.29 18.11
CA GLU A 110 11.02 5.05 19.30
C GLU A 110 11.13 3.56 19.66
N VAL A 111 10.00 2.83 19.65
CA VAL A 111 9.98 1.41 20.01
C VAL A 111 10.57 0.56 18.89
N GLY A 112 10.30 0.89 17.63
CA GLY A 112 10.88 0.19 16.48
C GLY A 112 12.41 0.25 16.45
N LYS A 113 13.00 1.40 16.83
CA LYS A 113 14.45 1.63 16.95
C LYS A 113 15.17 0.61 17.82
N LEU A 114 14.50 0.06 18.83
CA LEU A 114 15.10 -0.92 19.75
C LEU A 114 15.45 -2.26 19.06
N THR A 115 15.03 -2.46 17.80
CA THR A 115 15.33 -3.65 17.01
C THR A 115 16.13 -3.37 15.73
N GLN A 116 16.58 -2.12 15.53
CA GLN A 116 17.20 -1.63 14.29
C GLN A 116 18.57 -2.20 13.88
N PRO A 117 19.51 -2.59 14.78
CA PRO A 117 20.83 -3.06 14.35
C PRO A 117 20.76 -4.28 13.42
N ASP A 118 19.76 -5.14 13.61
CA ASP A 118 19.52 -6.30 12.75
C ASP A 118 18.97 -5.90 11.37
N THR A 119 18.25 -4.78 11.27
CA THR A 119 17.56 -4.34 10.04
C THR A 119 18.56 -3.93 8.97
N ALA A 120 19.51 -3.05 9.28
CA ALA A 120 20.49 -2.59 8.28
C ALA A 120 21.40 -3.72 7.78
N ALA A 121 21.78 -4.65 8.67
CA ALA A 121 22.58 -5.81 8.29
C ALA A 121 21.75 -6.80 7.45
N LEU A 122 20.49 -7.03 7.80
CA LEU A 122 19.57 -7.84 7.00
C LEU A 122 19.30 -7.20 5.63
N ASP A 123 19.19 -5.88 5.56
CA ASP A 123 19.01 -5.14 4.31
C ASP A 123 20.20 -5.26 3.37
N ALA A 124 21.41 -5.18 3.91
CA ALA A 124 22.62 -5.41 3.13
C ALA A 124 22.66 -6.83 2.54
N VAL A 125 22.21 -7.83 3.32
CA VAL A 125 22.05 -9.21 2.82
C VAL A 125 21.02 -9.27 1.70
N ILE A 126 19.83 -8.67 1.89
CA ILE A 126 18.76 -8.66 0.89
C ILE A 126 19.21 -7.96 -0.41
N ALA A 127 19.86 -6.80 -0.30
CA ALA A 127 20.36 -6.04 -1.44
C ALA A 127 21.42 -6.81 -2.27
N SER A 128 22.11 -7.79 -1.65
CA SER A 128 23.11 -8.62 -2.33
C SER A 128 22.50 -9.76 -3.16
N ILE A 129 21.24 -10.13 -2.95
CA ILE A 129 20.57 -11.27 -3.60
C ILE A 129 20.75 -11.30 -5.13
N PRO A 130 20.56 -10.20 -5.88
CA PRO A 130 20.68 -10.23 -7.34
C PRO A 130 22.06 -10.65 -7.86
N TYR A 131 23.11 -10.46 -7.05
CA TYR A 131 24.51 -10.64 -7.44
C TYR A 131 25.15 -11.85 -6.75
N HIS A 132 24.72 -12.15 -5.53
CA HIS A 132 25.32 -13.13 -4.62
C HIS A 132 24.22 -13.94 -3.88
N PRO A 133 23.35 -14.68 -4.60
CA PRO A 133 22.20 -15.33 -3.98
C PRO A 133 22.58 -16.43 -2.98
N ALA A 134 23.72 -17.11 -3.15
CA ALA A 134 24.20 -18.14 -2.23
C ALA A 134 24.72 -17.53 -0.92
N GLU A 135 25.54 -16.49 -1.00
CA GLU A 135 26.03 -15.75 0.16
C GLU A 135 24.89 -15.03 0.88
N ALA A 136 23.90 -14.53 0.13
CA ALA A 136 22.70 -13.96 0.70
C ALA A 136 21.90 -15.01 1.50
N ALA A 137 21.75 -16.24 0.99
CA ALA A 137 21.10 -17.33 1.72
C ALA A 137 21.80 -17.61 3.06
N GLU A 138 23.13 -17.71 3.07
CA GLU A 138 23.93 -17.86 4.31
C GLU A 138 23.72 -16.66 5.25
N GLY A 139 23.70 -15.46 4.70
CA GLY A 139 23.41 -14.23 5.45
C GLY A 139 22.06 -14.28 6.16
N LEU A 140 21.01 -14.72 5.46
CA LEU A 140 19.65 -14.84 5.98
C LEU A 140 19.52 -15.91 7.07
N ARG A 141 20.28 -17.02 6.97
CA ARG A 141 20.29 -18.10 7.98
C ARG A 141 20.75 -17.63 9.36
N ARG A 142 21.57 -16.57 9.41
CA ARG A 142 21.98 -15.94 10.69
C ARG A 142 20.83 -15.26 11.44
N TYR A 143 19.66 -15.11 10.81
CA TYR A 143 18.46 -14.54 11.40
C TYR A 143 17.32 -15.57 11.49
N PRO A 144 17.47 -16.68 12.25
CA PRO A 144 16.48 -17.76 12.27
C PRO A 144 15.13 -17.32 12.87
N LYS A 145 15.12 -16.29 13.71
CA LYS A 145 13.90 -15.71 14.30
C LYS A 145 13.29 -14.58 13.47
N SER A 146 13.87 -14.21 12.33
CA SER A 146 13.35 -13.14 11.48
C SER A 146 12.38 -13.71 10.46
N GLU A 147 11.12 -13.28 10.53
CA GLU A 147 10.09 -13.65 9.57
C GLU A 147 10.38 -13.09 8.18
N LEU A 148 10.94 -11.87 8.12
CA LEU A 148 11.40 -11.29 6.85
C LEU A 148 12.53 -12.14 6.24
N ALA A 149 13.50 -12.59 7.04
CA ALA A 149 14.56 -13.44 6.53
C ALA A 149 14.02 -14.81 6.06
N ALA A 150 13.01 -15.35 6.74
CA ALA A 150 12.31 -16.56 6.31
C ALA A 150 11.59 -16.36 4.98
N ALA A 151 10.88 -15.24 4.79
CA ALA A 151 10.23 -14.91 3.53
C ALA A 151 11.23 -14.80 2.37
N TRP A 152 12.40 -14.19 2.61
CA TRP A 152 13.45 -14.12 1.61
C TRP A 152 14.07 -15.49 1.27
N ARG A 153 14.14 -16.43 2.22
CA ARG A 153 14.55 -17.81 1.89
C ARG A 153 13.52 -18.51 1.00
N VAL A 154 12.23 -18.28 1.23
CA VAL A 154 11.16 -18.78 0.33
C VAL A 154 11.32 -18.17 -1.08
N TYR A 155 11.57 -16.86 -1.16
CA TYR A 155 11.87 -16.18 -2.43
C TYR A 155 13.09 -16.80 -3.13
N LEU A 156 14.21 -16.96 -2.41
CA LEU A 156 15.46 -17.50 -2.95
C LEU A 156 15.27 -18.91 -3.51
N HIS A 157 14.58 -19.79 -2.80
CA HIS A 157 14.26 -21.12 -3.30
C HIS A 157 13.45 -21.05 -4.61
N ARG A 158 12.42 -20.18 -4.65
CA ARG A 158 11.49 -20.13 -5.78
C ARG A 158 12.10 -19.47 -7.03
N PHE A 159 12.86 -18.40 -6.84
CA PHE A 159 13.24 -17.49 -7.93
C PHE A 159 14.75 -17.43 -8.19
N GLU A 160 15.58 -17.88 -7.25
CA GLU A 160 17.04 -17.82 -7.34
C GLU A 160 17.65 -19.19 -6.98
N PRO A 161 17.48 -20.22 -7.84
CA PRO A 161 17.89 -21.60 -7.53
C PRO A 161 19.40 -21.75 -7.24
N ALA A 162 20.22 -20.80 -7.69
CA ALA A 162 21.65 -20.72 -7.37
C ALA A 162 21.93 -20.37 -5.89
N SER A 163 20.91 -20.02 -5.11
CA SER A 163 21.01 -19.70 -3.68
C SER A 163 21.35 -20.90 -2.79
N GLY A 164 21.09 -22.12 -3.25
CA GLY A 164 21.28 -23.34 -2.44
C GLY A 164 20.28 -23.49 -1.28
N VAL A 165 19.19 -22.72 -1.24
CA VAL A 165 18.08 -22.97 -0.30
C VAL A 165 17.36 -24.24 -0.74
N THR A 166 17.24 -25.22 0.15
CA THR A 166 16.59 -26.51 -0.16
C THR A 166 15.07 -26.42 -0.03
N GLN A 167 14.34 -27.37 -0.63
CA GLN A 167 12.88 -27.46 -0.50
C GLN A 167 12.45 -27.58 0.97
N GLU A 168 13.16 -28.39 1.77
CA GLU A 168 12.89 -28.54 3.21
C GLU A 168 13.09 -27.22 3.97
N GLU A 169 14.17 -26.48 3.67
CA GLU A 169 14.43 -25.16 4.27
C GLU A 169 13.37 -24.13 3.86
N ALA A 170 12.93 -24.15 2.60
CA ALA A 170 11.89 -23.27 2.09
C ALA A 170 10.54 -23.58 2.74
N ASP A 171 10.17 -24.86 2.89
CA ASP A 171 8.92 -25.27 3.53
C ASP A 171 8.89 -24.89 5.01
N ALA A 172 9.99 -25.09 5.75
CA ALA A 172 10.12 -24.66 7.13
C ALA A 172 10.02 -23.13 7.26
N SER A 173 10.69 -22.40 6.37
CA SER A 173 10.62 -20.93 6.33
C SER A 173 9.22 -20.43 6.00
N ARG A 174 8.52 -21.09 5.07
CA ARG A 174 7.13 -20.78 4.71
C ARG A 174 6.20 -21.00 5.89
N GLN A 175 6.33 -22.12 6.61
CA GLN A 175 5.54 -22.37 7.83
C GLN A 175 5.77 -21.29 8.90
N GLN A 176 7.02 -20.86 9.10
CA GLN A 176 7.33 -19.77 10.02
C GLN A 176 6.62 -18.47 9.61
N VAL A 177 6.65 -18.12 8.33
CA VAL A 177 5.99 -16.93 7.80
C VAL A 177 4.47 -17.00 7.94
N LEU A 178 3.85 -18.14 7.59
CA LEU A 178 2.40 -18.33 7.72
C LEU A 178 1.92 -18.25 9.17
N LYS A 179 2.73 -18.75 10.12
CA LYS A 179 2.44 -18.61 11.54
C LYS A 179 2.43 -17.14 11.97
N ALA A 180 3.38 -16.35 11.49
CA ALA A 180 3.42 -14.91 11.78
C ALA A 180 2.28 -14.13 11.11
N LEU A 181 1.87 -14.55 9.91
CA LEU A 181 0.73 -13.96 9.21
C LEU A 181 -0.59 -14.21 9.94
N ALA A 182 -0.71 -15.32 10.69
CA ALA A 182 -1.90 -15.64 11.47
C ALA A 182 -2.16 -14.69 12.66
N ASP A 183 -1.25 -13.78 12.98
CA ASP A 183 -1.46 -12.75 14.00
C ASP A 183 -2.43 -11.64 13.53
N ASP A 184 -2.65 -11.53 12.21
CA ASP A 184 -3.56 -10.55 11.60
C ASP A 184 -4.56 -11.28 10.68
N ASP A 185 -5.82 -11.37 11.13
CA ASP A 185 -6.86 -12.15 10.46
C ASP A 185 -7.11 -11.67 9.03
N PHE A 186 -6.92 -10.37 8.75
CA PHE A 186 -7.28 -9.79 7.45
C PHE A 186 -6.26 -10.13 6.35
N PRO A 187 -4.95 -9.83 6.45
CA PRO A 187 -3.92 -10.35 5.55
C PRO A 187 -3.92 -11.86 5.45
N ARG A 188 -4.21 -12.57 6.56
CA ARG A 188 -4.33 -14.03 6.53
C ARG A 188 -5.47 -14.50 5.64
N SER A 189 -6.64 -13.86 5.71
CA SER A 189 -7.78 -14.16 4.84
C SER A 189 -7.43 -13.90 3.38
N VAL A 190 -6.90 -12.71 3.07
CA VAL A 190 -6.52 -12.33 1.70
C VAL A 190 -5.51 -13.33 1.11
N PHE A 191 -4.52 -13.73 1.90
CA PHE A 191 -3.55 -14.73 1.47
C PHE A 191 -4.18 -16.10 1.20
N ASN A 192 -5.07 -16.57 2.08
CA ASN A 192 -5.76 -17.86 1.89
C ASN A 192 -6.62 -17.87 0.63
N ASP A 193 -7.35 -16.78 0.38
CA ASP A 193 -8.18 -16.64 -0.81
C ASP A 193 -7.30 -16.77 -2.07
N MET A 194 -6.18 -16.03 -2.13
CA MET A 194 -5.21 -16.12 -3.22
C MET A 194 -4.56 -17.50 -3.36
N GLU A 195 -4.19 -18.16 -2.26
CA GLU A 195 -3.57 -19.49 -2.27
C GLU A 195 -4.55 -20.57 -2.77
N SER A 196 -5.85 -20.39 -2.50
CA SER A 196 -6.90 -21.33 -2.89
C SER A 196 -7.44 -21.13 -4.31
N ASP A 197 -7.20 -19.97 -4.90
CA ASP A 197 -7.68 -19.63 -6.25
C ASP A 197 -6.78 -20.26 -7.33
N PRO A 198 -7.28 -21.23 -8.13
CA PRO A 198 -6.48 -21.90 -9.16
C PRO A 198 -6.08 -20.98 -10.32
N SER A 199 -6.69 -19.79 -10.45
CA SER A 199 -6.30 -18.78 -11.43
C SER A 199 -5.07 -17.98 -11.01
N VAL A 200 -4.73 -17.99 -9.72
CA VAL A 200 -3.56 -17.28 -9.18
C VAL A 200 -2.33 -18.17 -9.32
N SER A 201 -1.30 -17.66 -9.98
CA SER A 201 -0.05 -18.39 -10.15
C SER A 201 0.68 -18.58 -8.82
N ARG A 202 1.42 -19.69 -8.68
CA ARG A 202 2.28 -19.93 -7.51
C ARG A 202 3.29 -18.79 -7.29
N ASP A 203 3.80 -18.19 -8.37
CA ASP A 203 4.74 -17.07 -8.27
C ASP A 203 4.09 -15.85 -7.64
N ARG A 204 2.84 -15.54 -8.01
CA ARG A 204 2.07 -14.47 -7.40
C ARG A 204 1.79 -14.73 -5.93
N VAL A 205 1.45 -15.97 -5.55
CA VAL A 205 1.26 -16.37 -4.15
C VAL A 205 2.52 -16.12 -3.33
N GLU A 206 3.67 -16.62 -3.77
CA GLU A 206 4.92 -16.49 -2.99
C GLU A 206 5.45 -15.05 -2.95
N LEU A 207 5.28 -14.27 -4.02
CA LEU A 207 5.63 -12.84 -4.01
C LEU A 207 4.70 -12.01 -3.13
N THR A 208 3.42 -12.37 -3.05
CA THR A 208 2.47 -11.72 -2.14
C THR A 208 2.83 -12.06 -0.69
N LEU A 209 3.22 -13.30 -0.40
CA LEU A 209 3.73 -13.69 0.91
C LEU A 209 4.96 -12.88 1.31
N LEU A 210 5.90 -12.69 0.38
CA LEU A 210 7.07 -11.83 0.58
C LEU A 210 6.64 -10.39 0.87
N ARG A 211 5.74 -9.82 0.07
CA ARG A 211 5.23 -8.47 0.28
C ARG A 211 4.62 -8.29 1.67
N MET A 212 3.73 -9.19 2.09
CA MET A 212 3.09 -9.09 3.42
C MET A 212 4.13 -9.11 4.55
N MET A 213 5.24 -9.83 4.39
CA MET A 213 6.33 -9.81 5.38
C MET A 213 7.18 -8.56 5.31
N ILE A 214 7.34 -7.96 4.13
CA ILE A 214 7.97 -6.64 3.96
C ILE A 214 7.08 -5.58 4.66
N GLU A 215 5.76 -5.57 4.44
CA GLU A 215 4.80 -4.68 5.12
C GLU A 215 4.87 -4.83 6.63
N ARG A 216 4.80 -6.06 7.14
CA ARG A 216 4.90 -6.37 8.59
C ARG A 216 6.27 -6.04 9.20
N ALA A 217 7.33 -6.01 8.39
CA ALA A 217 8.63 -5.52 8.82
C ALA A 217 8.70 -3.98 8.86
N GLU A 218 7.61 -3.30 8.50
CA GLU A 218 7.34 -1.86 8.61
C GLU A 218 8.39 -0.99 7.91
N TYR A 219 8.45 -1.10 6.58
CA TYR A 219 9.25 -0.20 5.74
C TYR A 219 8.83 1.28 5.85
N ALA A 220 7.60 1.58 6.27
CA ALA A 220 7.03 2.93 6.22
C ALA A 220 7.56 3.90 7.31
N PHE A 221 7.71 3.46 8.57
CA PHE A 221 8.10 4.36 9.67
C PHE A 221 9.58 4.77 9.65
N PHE A 222 10.39 4.07 8.85
CA PHE A 222 11.82 4.33 8.67
C PHE A 222 12.19 4.46 7.19
N ALA A 223 11.24 4.78 6.31
CA ALA A 223 11.47 4.87 4.86
C ALA A 223 12.57 5.91 4.51
N ASP A 224 12.73 6.94 5.34
CA ASP A 224 13.80 7.94 5.25
C ASP A 224 15.20 7.38 5.61
N GLN A 225 15.25 6.24 6.30
CA GLN A 225 16.47 5.63 6.87
C GLN A 225 16.78 4.25 6.28
N ARG A 226 15.82 3.62 5.58
CA ARG A 226 15.95 2.27 5.04
C ARG A 226 15.87 2.29 3.52
N ALA A 227 16.93 1.84 2.85
CA ALA A 227 16.90 1.67 1.40
C ALA A 227 15.83 0.64 1.01
N TYR A 228 15.11 0.89 -0.09
CA TYR A 228 14.19 -0.09 -0.69
C TYR A 228 14.99 -1.26 -1.31
N VAL A 229 15.53 -2.14 -0.47
CA VAL A 229 16.45 -3.21 -0.89
C VAL A 229 15.78 -4.32 -1.69
N HIS A 230 14.45 -4.36 -1.71
CA HIS A 230 13.67 -5.34 -2.47
C HIS A 230 13.34 -4.93 -3.91
N CYS A 231 13.67 -3.70 -4.35
CA CYS A 231 13.22 -3.20 -5.67
C CYS A 231 13.68 -4.04 -6.86
N PHE A 232 14.78 -4.78 -6.71
CA PHE A 232 15.25 -5.66 -7.77
C PHE A 232 14.18 -6.70 -8.16
N VAL A 233 13.27 -7.06 -7.25
CA VAL A 233 12.19 -8.02 -7.48
C VAL A 233 11.35 -7.63 -8.71
N PHE A 234 11.04 -6.35 -8.88
CA PHE A 234 10.28 -5.86 -10.04
C PHE A 234 11.01 -6.08 -11.35
N SER A 235 12.32 -5.80 -11.39
CA SER A 235 13.14 -6.01 -12.59
C SER A 235 13.40 -7.49 -12.89
N ARG A 236 13.39 -8.36 -11.86
CA ARG A 236 13.66 -9.80 -11.99
C ARG A 236 12.42 -10.60 -12.37
N GLN A 237 11.29 -10.29 -11.74
CA GLN A 237 10.06 -11.09 -11.85
C GLN A 237 9.00 -10.44 -12.77
N GLY A 238 9.16 -9.16 -13.12
CA GLY A 238 8.30 -8.51 -14.10
C GLY A 238 6.84 -8.40 -13.66
N GLU A 239 5.91 -8.74 -14.55
CA GLU A 239 4.45 -8.58 -14.34
C GLU A 239 3.97 -9.14 -13.01
N VAL A 240 4.41 -10.36 -12.67
CA VAL A 240 3.93 -11.04 -11.46
C VAL A 240 4.36 -10.34 -10.16
N ALA A 241 5.47 -9.60 -10.18
CA ALA A 241 5.85 -8.73 -9.06
C ALA A 241 4.99 -7.47 -9.02
N TYR A 242 4.67 -6.86 -10.16
CA TYR A 242 3.75 -5.72 -10.18
C TYR A 242 2.36 -6.14 -9.65
N GLU A 243 1.82 -7.28 -10.09
CA GLU A 243 0.55 -7.81 -9.60
C GLU A 243 0.58 -8.13 -8.10
N ALA A 244 1.67 -8.72 -7.59
CA ALA A 244 1.80 -9.05 -6.17
C ALA A 244 1.96 -7.80 -5.28
N PHE A 245 2.55 -6.71 -5.80
CA PHE A 245 2.82 -5.47 -5.06
C PHE A 245 1.83 -4.32 -5.30
N GLY A 246 0.76 -4.55 -6.09
CA GLY A 246 -0.31 -3.57 -6.34
C GLY A 246 -1.31 -3.41 -5.20
N SER A 247 -2.47 -2.80 -5.44
CA SER A 247 -3.52 -2.76 -4.43
C SER A 247 -3.94 -4.17 -3.98
N LEU A 248 -4.13 -4.35 -2.67
CA LEU A 248 -4.41 -5.66 -2.06
C LEU A 248 -5.60 -5.62 -1.11
N TYR A 249 -5.77 -4.52 -0.39
CA TYR A 249 -6.68 -4.46 0.76
C TYR A 249 -7.95 -3.66 0.51
N GLY A 250 -7.95 -2.75 -0.47
CA GLY A 250 -9.06 -1.80 -0.67
C GLY A 250 -9.22 -0.84 0.51
N SER A 251 -8.15 -0.56 1.24
CA SER A 251 -8.21 0.19 2.50
C SER A 251 -6.98 1.08 2.72
N THR A 252 -6.98 1.85 3.80
CA THR A 252 -5.82 2.68 4.24
C THR A 252 -4.50 1.90 4.25
N ARG A 253 -4.55 0.58 4.47
CA ARG A 253 -3.37 -0.30 4.48
C ARG A 253 -2.60 -0.30 3.16
N ASP A 254 -3.26 -0.05 2.03
CA ASP A 254 -2.59 0.04 0.72
C ASP A 254 -1.64 1.27 0.63
N THR A 255 -1.79 2.26 1.52
CA THR A 255 -0.83 3.38 1.65
C THR A 255 0.54 2.93 2.16
N PHE A 256 0.59 1.81 2.89
CA PHE A 256 1.82 1.24 3.43
C PHE A 256 2.35 0.10 2.57
N ALA A 257 1.79 -0.10 1.38
CA ALA A 257 2.33 -1.03 0.41
C ALA A 257 3.83 -0.70 0.23
N PRO A 258 4.74 -1.69 0.32
CA PRO A 258 6.15 -1.44 0.33
C PRO A 258 6.60 -1.34 -1.12
N ILE A 259 6.03 -0.39 -1.84
CA ILE A 259 6.37 -0.13 -3.22
C ILE A 259 7.59 0.78 -3.20
N CYS A 260 8.53 0.49 -4.08
CA CYS A 260 9.71 1.33 -4.23
C CYS A 260 9.35 2.67 -4.86
N GLU A 261 10.08 3.70 -4.47
CA GLU A 261 9.98 5.00 -5.15
C GLU A 261 10.31 4.89 -6.64
N PRO A 262 9.57 5.60 -7.52
CA PRO A 262 9.93 5.74 -8.92
C PRO A 262 11.36 6.25 -9.08
N GLN A 263 12.12 5.56 -9.94
CA GLN A 263 13.55 5.80 -10.05
C GLN A 263 13.88 7.00 -10.93
N GLY A 264 14.96 7.70 -10.58
CA GLY A 264 15.58 8.71 -11.44
C GLY A 264 14.72 9.94 -11.70
N ASN A 265 13.90 10.36 -10.73
CA ASN A 265 13.22 11.67 -10.68
C ASN A 265 12.34 12.05 -11.89
N LEU A 266 11.92 11.08 -12.73
CA LEU A 266 11.12 11.33 -13.93
C LEU A 266 9.91 12.22 -13.65
N PHE A 267 9.11 11.84 -12.65
CA PHE A 267 7.86 12.54 -12.29
C PHE A 267 8.09 13.85 -11.51
N GLU A 268 9.33 14.13 -11.09
CA GLU A 268 9.69 15.38 -10.41
C GLU A 268 10.02 16.53 -11.37
N GLN A 269 10.12 16.22 -12.68
CA GLN A 269 10.41 17.20 -13.72
C GLN A 269 9.24 18.15 -13.93
N SER A 270 9.53 19.40 -14.32
CA SER A 270 8.53 20.47 -14.41
C SER A 270 7.30 20.11 -15.28
N PRO A 271 7.42 19.48 -16.46
CA PRO A 271 6.26 19.08 -17.24
C PRO A 271 5.33 18.09 -16.51
N TRP A 272 5.89 17.12 -15.79
CA TRP A 272 5.12 16.18 -14.97
C TRP A 272 4.45 16.86 -13.79
N LYS A 273 5.12 17.82 -13.13
CA LYS A 273 4.52 18.62 -12.05
C LYS A 273 3.36 19.48 -12.55
N GLN A 274 3.49 20.06 -13.73
CA GLN A 274 2.40 20.82 -14.37
C GLN A 274 1.20 19.91 -14.66
N LEU A 275 1.42 18.77 -15.33
CA LEU A 275 0.38 17.79 -15.61
C LEU A 275 -0.27 17.24 -14.32
N SER A 276 0.51 16.95 -13.28
CA SER A 276 -0.03 16.55 -11.98
C SER A 276 -0.91 17.65 -11.37
N SER A 277 -0.41 18.88 -11.35
CA SER A 277 -1.11 20.00 -10.71
C SER A 277 -2.45 20.32 -11.35
N SER A 278 -2.62 20.07 -12.66
CA SER A 278 -3.89 20.30 -13.34
C SER A 278 -5.00 19.30 -12.95
N PHE A 279 -4.67 18.21 -12.27
CA PHE A 279 -5.65 17.25 -11.74
C PHE A 279 -5.96 17.44 -10.25
N ASN A 280 -5.17 18.23 -9.51
CA ASN A 280 -5.21 18.28 -8.05
C ASN A 280 -6.60 18.62 -7.47
N GLU A 281 -7.31 19.58 -8.06
CA GLU A 281 -8.64 19.98 -7.54
C GLU A 281 -9.68 18.88 -7.78
N ALA A 282 -9.74 18.33 -8.99
CA ALA A 282 -10.67 17.25 -9.33
C ALA A 282 -10.40 16.00 -8.49
N LEU A 283 -9.13 15.62 -8.35
CA LEU A 283 -8.71 14.52 -7.49
C LEU A 283 -9.07 14.80 -6.03
N SER A 284 -8.81 16.00 -5.50
CA SER A 284 -9.16 16.32 -4.11
C SER A 284 -10.65 16.18 -3.83
N LYS A 285 -11.51 16.57 -4.77
CA LYS A 285 -12.97 16.40 -4.65
C LYS A 285 -13.36 14.92 -4.71
N ALA A 286 -12.88 14.19 -5.72
CA ALA A 286 -13.12 12.76 -5.91
C ALA A 286 -12.68 11.94 -4.68
N SER A 287 -11.48 12.23 -4.15
CA SER A 287 -10.91 11.57 -2.98
C SER A 287 -11.73 11.78 -1.71
N GLY A 288 -12.49 12.88 -1.60
CA GLY A 288 -13.41 13.11 -0.49
C GLY A 288 -14.60 12.15 -0.50
N ASN A 289 -15.02 11.69 -1.67
CA ASN A 289 -16.18 10.81 -1.85
C ASN A 289 -15.84 9.32 -1.87
N ALA A 290 -14.58 8.98 -2.15
CA ALA A 290 -14.13 7.61 -2.36
C ALA A 290 -14.01 6.75 -1.08
N GLY A 291 -14.08 7.33 0.12
CA GLY A 291 -13.84 6.57 1.35
C GLY A 291 -12.44 5.94 1.39
N THR A 292 -12.31 4.69 1.86
CA THR A 292 -11.01 4.01 1.97
C THR A 292 -10.53 3.36 0.68
N ILE A 293 -11.38 3.19 -0.34
CA ILE A 293 -10.97 2.55 -1.61
C ILE A 293 -9.95 3.37 -2.39
N ARG A 294 -9.91 4.69 -2.15
CA ARG A 294 -8.94 5.61 -2.78
C ARG A 294 -7.48 5.19 -2.58
N PHE A 295 -7.19 4.54 -1.44
CA PHE A 295 -5.83 4.12 -1.12
C PHE A 295 -5.36 2.96 -2.02
N ALA A 296 -6.27 2.12 -2.50
CA ALA A 296 -5.97 1.14 -3.55
C ALA A 296 -5.57 1.84 -4.85
N SER A 297 -6.36 2.82 -5.29
CA SER A 297 -6.03 3.60 -6.49
C SER A 297 -4.67 4.31 -6.37
N TYR A 298 -4.36 4.86 -5.20
CA TYR A 298 -3.06 5.51 -4.96
C TYR A 298 -1.90 4.53 -5.03
N ALA A 299 -2.05 3.32 -4.46
CA ALA A 299 -1.07 2.26 -4.58
C ALA A 299 -0.84 1.86 -6.05
N ASP A 300 -1.91 1.72 -6.82
CA ASP A 300 -1.84 1.38 -8.25
C ASP A 300 -1.17 2.48 -9.08
N TRP A 301 -1.42 3.76 -8.77
CA TRP A 301 -0.73 4.88 -9.42
C TRP A 301 0.76 4.89 -9.10
N HIS A 302 1.12 4.62 -7.85
CA HIS A 302 2.51 4.58 -7.43
C HIS A 302 3.24 3.38 -8.07
N LEU A 303 2.57 2.23 -8.16
CA LEU A 303 3.08 1.05 -8.87
C LEU A 303 3.28 1.31 -10.37
N MET A 304 2.33 1.99 -11.02
CA MET A 304 2.45 2.40 -12.42
C MET A 304 3.67 3.30 -12.63
N ALA A 305 3.89 4.27 -11.75
CA ALA A 305 5.04 5.16 -11.79
C ALA A 305 6.37 4.40 -11.58
N LEU A 306 6.40 3.45 -10.63
CA LEU A 306 7.54 2.57 -10.44
C LEU A 306 7.80 1.72 -11.69
N ARG A 307 6.75 1.19 -12.33
CA ARG A 307 6.84 0.41 -13.56
C ARG A 307 7.40 1.23 -14.71
N ALA A 308 6.91 2.46 -14.90
CA ALA A 308 7.39 3.38 -15.91
C ALA A 308 8.90 3.68 -15.78
N THR A 309 9.39 3.71 -14.54
CA THR A 309 10.80 4.01 -14.26
C THR A 309 11.68 2.77 -14.11
N THR A 310 11.13 1.57 -13.92
CA THR A 310 11.92 0.34 -13.72
C THR A 310 11.88 -0.59 -14.94
N SER A 311 10.69 -0.73 -15.55
CA SER A 311 10.42 -1.66 -16.65
C SER A 311 9.71 -0.95 -17.82
N PRO A 312 10.26 0.15 -18.37
CA PRO A 312 9.57 0.97 -19.37
C PRO A 312 9.24 0.25 -20.68
N ARG A 313 9.95 -0.84 -21.00
CA ARG A 313 9.65 -1.65 -22.19
C ARG A 313 8.32 -2.39 -22.09
N ASP A 314 7.75 -2.54 -20.90
CA ASP A 314 6.40 -3.09 -20.73
C ASP A 314 5.33 -2.23 -21.41
N PHE A 315 5.58 -0.92 -21.54
CA PHE A 315 4.68 0.03 -22.22
C PHE A 315 4.82 0.00 -23.75
N LEU A 316 5.67 -0.89 -24.29
CA LEU A 316 5.75 -1.18 -25.73
C LEU A 316 4.87 -2.35 -26.14
N LYS A 317 4.39 -3.14 -25.17
CA LYS A 317 3.44 -4.23 -25.42
C LYS A 317 2.20 -3.64 -26.08
N ALA A 318 1.56 -4.42 -26.95
CA ALA A 318 0.40 -3.96 -27.71
C ALA A 318 -0.64 -3.33 -26.75
N PRO A 319 -1.16 -2.14 -27.06
CA PRO A 319 -2.17 -1.51 -26.21
C PRO A 319 -3.34 -2.47 -26.05
N VAL A 320 -3.91 -2.52 -24.84
CA VAL A 320 -5.11 -3.31 -24.58
C VAL A 320 -6.17 -2.85 -25.59
N ALA A 321 -6.63 -3.76 -26.46
CA ALA A 321 -7.68 -3.46 -27.40
C ALA A 321 -8.89 -2.93 -26.61
N GLN A 322 -9.43 -1.77 -27.00
CA GLN A 322 -10.53 -1.02 -26.34
C GLN A 322 -10.15 0.01 -25.26
N ALA A 323 -8.86 0.29 -25.01
CA ALA A 323 -8.52 1.43 -24.15
C ALA A 323 -8.97 2.76 -24.79
N GLY A 324 -9.86 3.49 -24.13
CA GLY A 324 -10.32 4.81 -24.57
C GLY A 324 -9.18 5.83 -24.66
N ASP A 325 -9.35 6.87 -25.48
CA ASP A 325 -8.41 7.98 -25.56
C ASP A 325 -8.64 8.94 -24.39
N PRO A 326 -7.73 9.02 -23.40
CA PRO A 326 -7.90 9.91 -22.26
C PRO A 326 -7.90 11.39 -22.67
N GLU A 327 -7.19 11.79 -23.73
CA GLU A 327 -7.20 13.17 -24.20
C GLU A 327 -8.58 13.54 -24.76
N GLN A 328 -9.18 12.61 -25.50
CA GLN A 328 -10.55 12.73 -25.96
C GLN A 328 -11.52 12.83 -24.78
N ALA A 329 -11.34 12.03 -23.73
CA ALA A 329 -12.16 12.09 -22.53
C ALA A 329 -12.01 13.44 -21.78
N VAL A 330 -10.80 14.00 -21.66
CA VAL A 330 -10.59 15.35 -21.11
C VAL A 330 -11.34 16.40 -21.93
N SER A 331 -11.27 16.30 -23.27
CA SER A 331 -11.90 17.29 -24.16
C SER A 331 -13.44 17.25 -24.12
N HIS A 332 -14.04 16.08 -23.90
CA HIS A 332 -15.49 15.90 -23.83
C HIS A 332 -16.05 16.00 -22.42
N TRP A 333 -15.21 16.30 -21.41
CA TRP A 333 -15.66 16.46 -20.04
C TRP A 333 -16.59 17.67 -19.89
N THR A 334 -17.82 17.44 -19.40
CA THR A 334 -18.87 18.46 -19.29
C THR A 334 -19.14 18.94 -17.87
N ASP A 335 -18.74 18.19 -16.83
CA ASP A 335 -18.95 18.59 -15.44
C ASP A 335 -17.85 19.54 -14.94
N ASP A 336 -18.06 20.83 -15.18
CA ASP A 336 -17.18 21.91 -14.71
C ASP A 336 -17.13 22.06 -13.18
N LYS A 337 -18.13 21.52 -12.45
CA LYS A 337 -18.10 21.55 -10.99
C LYS A 337 -17.11 20.52 -10.45
N ALA A 338 -17.08 19.33 -11.05
CA ALA A 338 -16.11 18.30 -10.72
C ALA A 338 -14.69 18.70 -11.12
N TRP A 339 -14.49 19.17 -12.36
CA TRP A 339 -13.17 19.54 -12.87
C TRP A 339 -13.25 20.79 -13.74
N PRO A 340 -12.76 21.97 -13.32
CA PRO A 340 -12.93 23.21 -14.08
C PRO A 340 -12.27 23.22 -15.47
N GLU A 341 -12.92 23.85 -16.46
CA GLU A 341 -12.41 23.95 -17.85
C GLU A 341 -10.97 24.46 -17.93
N LYS A 342 -10.64 25.50 -17.16
CA LYS A 342 -9.27 26.06 -17.13
C LYS A 342 -8.23 25.01 -16.74
N GLN A 343 -8.56 24.10 -15.81
CA GLN A 343 -7.64 23.02 -15.42
C GLN A 343 -7.55 21.94 -16.50
N ARG A 344 -8.64 21.62 -17.19
CA ARG A 344 -8.63 20.71 -18.34
C ARG A 344 -7.76 21.25 -19.48
N GLN A 345 -7.83 22.55 -19.77
CA GLN A 345 -6.96 23.22 -20.73
C GLN A 345 -5.49 23.15 -20.32
N LEU A 346 -5.18 23.35 -19.03
CA LEU A 346 -3.82 23.18 -18.49
C LEU A 346 -3.34 21.74 -18.61
N ALA A 347 -4.20 20.75 -18.33
CA ALA A 347 -3.88 19.33 -18.47
C ALA A 347 -3.51 19.01 -19.93
N MET A 348 -4.36 19.40 -20.88
CA MET A 348 -4.12 19.22 -22.31
C MET A 348 -2.82 19.88 -22.78
N ALA A 349 -2.53 21.09 -22.32
CA ALA A 349 -1.29 21.79 -22.64
C ALA A 349 -0.03 21.10 -22.09
N ALA A 350 -0.15 20.33 -21.00
CA ALA A 350 0.96 19.65 -20.35
C ALA A 350 1.26 18.23 -20.89
N VAL A 351 0.34 17.63 -21.67
CA VAL A 351 0.48 16.25 -22.19
C VAL A 351 1.72 16.08 -23.05
N GLU A 352 1.89 16.90 -24.08
CA GLU A 352 3.02 16.76 -25.01
C GLU A 352 4.37 17.11 -24.35
N PRO A 353 4.49 18.18 -23.54
CA PRO A 353 5.69 18.40 -22.72
C PRO A 353 6.05 17.21 -21.81
N ALA A 354 5.07 16.55 -21.19
CA ALA A 354 5.29 15.36 -20.37
C ALA A 354 5.79 14.17 -21.21
N ARG A 355 5.26 13.98 -22.43
CA ARG A 355 5.74 12.94 -23.37
C ARG A 355 7.18 13.19 -23.80
N GLN A 356 7.53 14.42 -24.14
CA GLN A 356 8.88 14.78 -24.59
C GLN A 356 9.93 14.58 -23.50
N VAL A 357 9.64 15.03 -22.28
CA VAL A 357 10.57 14.87 -21.16
C VAL A 357 10.73 13.40 -20.78
N THR A 358 9.64 12.62 -20.86
CA THR A 358 9.66 11.17 -20.62
C THR A 358 10.47 10.45 -21.68
N SER A 359 10.26 10.74 -22.97
CA SER A 359 11.00 10.13 -24.06
C SER A 359 12.51 10.42 -23.96
N THR A 360 12.87 11.66 -23.64
CA THR A 360 14.28 12.05 -23.43
C THR A 360 14.89 11.31 -22.24
N TRP A 361 14.16 11.24 -21.14
CA TRP A 361 14.57 10.53 -19.94
C TRP A 361 14.76 9.02 -20.19
N LEU A 362 13.83 8.38 -20.91
CA LEU A 362 13.90 6.95 -21.25
C LEU A 362 15.11 6.60 -22.12
N GLN A 363 15.47 7.47 -23.07
CA GLN A 363 16.69 7.29 -23.86
C GLN A 363 17.94 7.38 -22.97
N ARG A 364 18.01 8.42 -22.13
CA ARG A 364 19.18 8.71 -21.30
C ARG A 364 19.39 7.70 -20.18
N GLU A 365 18.33 7.41 -19.43
CA GLU A 365 18.40 6.67 -18.16
C GLU A 365 18.11 5.19 -18.34
N ARG A 366 17.46 4.79 -19.44
CA ARG A 366 17.00 3.40 -19.66
C ARG A 366 17.47 2.80 -20.98
N GLY A 367 18.17 3.57 -21.81
CA GLY A 367 18.79 3.08 -23.04
C GLY A 367 17.79 2.59 -24.09
N LEU A 368 16.57 3.14 -24.11
CA LEU A 368 15.62 2.90 -25.19
C LEU A 368 16.08 3.64 -26.46
N SER A 369 15.80 3.07 -27.63
CA SER A 369 15.93 3.82 -28.89
C SER A 369 14.96 5.00 -28.93
N ALA A 370 15.21 5.99 -29.80
CA ALA A 370 14.32 7.16 -29.93
C ALA A 370 12.87 6.75 -30.21
N THR A 371 12.65 5.77 -31.10
CA THR A 371 11.30 5.28 -31.44
C THR A 371 10.63 4.56 -30.28
N GLU A 372 11.33 3.64 -29.61
CA GLU A 372 10.80 2.95 -28.43
C GLU A 372 10.48 3.94 -27.32
N ALA A 373 11.38 4.89 -27.05
CA ALA A 373 11.18 5.89 -26.01
C ALA A 373 9.97 6.78 -26.29
N GLN A 374 9.75 7.19 -27.54
CA GLN A 374 8.54 7.92 -27.94
C GLN A 374 7.27 7.10 -27.75
N GLN A 375 7.28 5.82 -28.14
CA GLN A 375 6.13 4.94 -27.98
C GLN A 375 5.80 4.69 -26.50
N ALA A 376 6.79 4.30 -25.70
CA ALA A 376 6.63 4.09 -24.27
C ALA A 376 6.20 5.37 -23.54
N ALA A 377 6.78 6.53 -23.89
CA ALA A 377 6.38 7.80 -23.29
C ALA A 377 4.90 8.15 -23.56
N ARG A 378 4.40 7.91 -24.78
CA ARG A 378 2.99 8.10 -25.10
C ARG A 378 2.10 7.22 -24.24
N GLU A 379 2.44 5.95 -24.11
CA GLU A 379 1.65 4.97 -23.35
C GLU A 379 1.71 5.20 -21.83
N ILE A 380 2.87 5.58 -21.29
CA ILE A 380 3.02 5.99 -19.89
C ILE A 380 2.12 7.19 -19.59
N VAL A 381 2.19 8.26 -20.40
CA VAL A 381 1.34 9.44 -20.19
C VAL A 381 -0.14 9.09 -20.36
N ARG A 382 -0.49 8.25 -21.35
CA ARG A 382 -1.86 7.79 -21.56
C ARG A 382 -2.41 7.08 -20.33
N GLN A 383 -1.71 6.04 -19.83
CA GLN A 383 -2.15 5.28 -18.66
C GLN A 383 -2.22 6.16 -17.40
N TRP A 384 -1.26 7.07 -17.21
CA TRP A 384 -1.25 7.99 -16.08
C TRP A 384 -2.51 8.87 -16.08
N ILE A 385 -2.91 9.38 -17.24
CA ILE A 385 -4.12 10.21 -17.36
C ILE A 385 -5.36 9.34 -17.17
N SER A 386 -5.46 8.18 -17.85
CA SER A 386 -6.60 7.27 -17.75
C SER A 386 -6.90 6.90 -16.30
N GLN A 387 -5.91 6.43 -15.53
CA GLN A 387 -6.10 6.04 -14.14
C GLN A 387 -6.67 7.16 -13.24
N ARG A 388 -6.37 8.43 -13.57
CA ARG A 388 -6.90 9.60 -12.83
C ARG A 388 -8.30 9.96 -13.30
N LEU A 389 -8.56 9.86 -14.60
CA LEU A 389 -9.90 10.08 -15.14
C LEU A 389 -10.89 9.04 -14.64
N ASP A 390 -10.49 7.77 -14.61
CA ASP A 390 -11.32 6.68 -14.09
C ASP A 390 -11.68 6.96 -12.64
N PHE A 391 -10.68 7.27 -11.81
CA PHE A 391 -10.89 7.61 -10.40
C PHE A 391 -11.78 8.85 -10.20
N ILE A 392 -11.57 9.92 -10.97
CA ILE A 392 -12.41 11.11 -10.88
C ILE A 392 -13.85 10.75 -11.27
N SER A 393 -14.05 10.06 -12.40
CA SER A 393 -15.38 9.72 -12.93
C SER A 393 -16.17 8.83 -11.98
N GLU A 394 -15.53 7.83 -11.38
CA GLU A 394 -16.16 6.91 -10.43
C GLU A 394 -16.58 7.61 -9.12
N ASN A 395 -15.94 8.72 -8.77
CA ASN A 395 -16.09 9.36 -7.46
C ASN A 395 -16.61 10.81 -7.52
N SER A 396 -16.87 11.35 -8.71
CA SER A 396 -17.44 12.68 -8.91
C SER A 396 -18.96 12.67 -8.87
N GLY A 397 -19.58 12.13 -7.80
CA GLY A 397 -20.97 12.36 -7.38
C GLY A 397 -22.07 12.44 -8.45
N GLY A 398 -21.93 11.73 -9.58
CA GLY A 398 -22.76 11.88 -10.75
C GLY A 398 -23.66 10.67 -10.99
N GLU A 399 -24.75 10.58 -10.23
CA GLU A 399 -26.09 10.25 -10.74
C GLU A 399 -27.10 11.25 -10.20
#